data_AF-K1SAF5-F1
#
_entry.id   AF-K1SAF5-F1
#
_cell.length_a   1.000
_cell.length_b   1.000
_cell.length_c   1.000
_cell.angle_alpha   90.00
_cell.angle_beta   90.00
_cell.angle_gamma   90.00
#
_symmetry.space_group_name_H-M   'P 1'
#
loop_
_entity.id
_entity.type
_entity.pdbx_description
1 polymer ?
#
loop_
_entity_poly.entity_id
_entity_poly.type
_entity_poly.pdbx_seq_one_letter_code
_entity_poly.pdbx_strand_id
1 'polypeptide(L)' 'MIRAGIIGGAGYTAGELIRLLVNHPRAEIGFVHSTSNAGNRLADVHGGLEGDTELRF' A
#
# COMPACT_ATOMS: atom_id res chain seq x y z
N MET A 1 -15.86 -6.32 -6.61
CA MET A 1 -14.76 -5.49 -6.10
C MET A 1 -13.47 -6.06 -6.63
N ILE A 2 -12.57 -5.23 -7.16
CA ILE A 2 -11.28 -5.69 -7.71
C ILE A 2 -10.30 -5.86 -6.54
N ARG A 3 -9.61 -7.00 -6.46
CA ARG A 3 -8.49 -7.20 -5.53
C ARG A 3 -7.18 -6.92 -6.25
N ALA A 4 -6.45 -5.91 -5.79
CA ALA A 4 -5.17 -5.51 -6.36
C ALA A 4 -4.01 -6.01 -5.50
N GLY A 5 -2.99 -6.60 -6.15
CA GLY A 5 -1.70 -6.88 -5.55
C GLY A 5 -0.65 -5.91 -6.09
N ILE A 6 0.22 -5.40 -5.23
CA ILE A 6 1.26 -4.43 -5.61
C ILE A 6 2.64 -5.08 -5.40
N ILE A 7 3.41 -5.25 -6.47
CA ILE A 7 4.81 -5.72 -6.41
C ILE A 7 5.74 -4.52 -6.53
N GLY A 8 6.78 -4.45 -5.69
CA GLY A 8 7.68 -3.29 -5.63
C GLY A 8 7.09 -2.15 -4.80
N GLY A 9 6.39 -2.50 -3.71
CA GLY A 9 5.56 -1.59 -2.93
C GLY A 9 6.28 -0.40 -2.31
N ALA A 10 7.60 -0.44 -2.15
CA ALA A 10 8.37 0.64 -1.52
C ALA A 10 8.68 1.81 -2.48
N GLY A 11 8.42 1.70 -3.78
CA GLY A 11 8.68 2.77 -4.74
C GLY A 11 7.69 3.94 -4.61
N TYR A 12 8.10 5.14 -5.01
CA TYR A 12 7.25 6.34 -4.93
C TYR A 12 5.93 6.19 -5.71
N THR A 13 5.98 5.59 -6.90
CA THR A 13 4.77 5.28 -7.70
C THR A 13 3.84 4.32 -6.98
N ALA A 14 4.39 3.35 -6.25
CA ALA A 14 3.58 2.44 -5.45
C ALA A 14 2.91 3.17 -4.28
N GLY A 15 3.60 4.13 -3.65
CA GLY A 15 3.01 5.01 -2.64
C GLY A 15 1.79 5.78 -3.16
N GLU A 16 1.88 6.39 -4.34
CA GLU A 16 0.73 7.07 -4.97
C GLU A 16 -0.40 6.09 -5.32
N LEU A 17 -0.06 4.91 -5.85
CA LEU A 17 -1.06 3.89 -6.14
C LEU A 17 -1.78 3.44 -4.85
N ILE A 18 -1.06 3.29 -3.74
CA ILE A 18 -1.65 2.96 -2.43
C ILE A 18 -2.60 4.07 -1.98
N ARG A 19 -2.22 5.35 -2.07
CA ARG A 19 -3.10 6.49 -1.72
C ARG A 19 -4.40 6.50 -2.53
N LEU A 20 -4.33 6.16 -3.81
CA LEU A 20 -5.52 6.05 -4.65
C LEU A 20 -6.39 4.84 -4.26
N LEU A 21 -5.77 3.67 -4.06
CA LEU A 21 -6.50 2.42 -3.85
C LEU A 21 -7.07 2.27 -2.44
N VAL A 22 -6.42 2.81 -1.41
CA VAL A 22 -6.88 2.68 -0.01
C VAL A 22 -8.28 3.24 0.21
N ASN A 23 -8.65 4.28 -0.54
CA ASN A 23 -9.94 4.96 -0.49
C ASN A 23 -10.84 4.64 -1.71
N HIS A 24 -10.47 3.68 -2.56
CA HIS A 24 -11.18 3.46 -3.82
C HIS A 24 -12.47 2.63 -3.61
N PRO A 25 -13.66 3.10 -4.05
CA PRO A 25 -14.94 2.47 -3.70
C PRO A 25 -15.18 1.10 -4.36
N ARG A 26 -14.34 0.71 -5.33
CA ARG A 26 -14.51 -0.54 -6.11
C ARG A 26 -13.27 -1.42 -6.14
N ALA A 27 -12.22 -1.06 -5.41
CA ALA A 27 -10.99 -1.83 -5.34
C ALA A 27 -10.47 -1.91 -3.90
N GLU A 28 -9.85 -3.02 -3.56
CA GLU A 28 -9.16 -3.19 -2.27
C GLU A 28 -7.74 -3.69 -2.52
N ILE A 29 -6.82 -3.31 -1.64
CA ILE A 29 -5.45 -3.81 -1.66
C ILE A 29 -5.44 -5.17 -0.97
N GLY A 30 -5.16 -6.22 -1.73
CA GLY A 30 -5.05 -7.58 -1.21
C GLY A 30 -3.69 -7.85 -0.58
N PHE A 31 -2.61 -7.34 -1.18
CA PHE A 31 -1.27 -7.36 -0.61
C PHE A 31 -0.39 -6.31 -1.27
N VAL A 32 0.66 -5.90 -0.55
CA VAL A 32 1.76 -5.10 -1.07
C VAL A 32 3.03 -5.87 -0.76
N HIS A 33 3.93 -6.04 -1.73
CA HIS A 33 5.16 -6.81 -1.54
C HIS A 33 6.38 -5.90 -1.66
N SER A 34 7.30 -6.02 -0.71
CA SER A 34 8.62 -5.40 -0.74
C SER A 34 9.66 -6.32 -0.12
N THR A 35 10.78 -6.54 -0.79
CA THR A 35 11.90 -7.34 -0.25
C THR A 35 12.65 -6.59 0.85
N SER A 36 12.80 -5.27 0.74
CA SER A 36 13.58 -4.44 1.68
C SER A 36 12.77 -3.93 2.87
N ASN A 37 11.43 -4.02 2.82
CA ASN A 37 10.53 -3.49 3.84
C ASN A 37 9.53 -4.51 4.39
N ALA A 38 9.79 -5.81 4.20
CA ALA A 38 8.90 -6.89 4.64
C ALA A 38 8.49 -6.70 6.12
N GLY A 39 7.19 -6.74 6.39
CA GLY A 39 6.63 -6.57 7.73
C GLY A 39 6.55 -5.14 8.26
N ASN A 40 7.21 -4.15 7.64
CA ASN A 40 7.03 -2.73 7.99
C ASN A 40 5.61 -2.26 7.64
N ARG A 41 5.10 -1.25 8.34
CA ARG A 41 3.80 -0.65 7.95
C ARG A 41 3.99 0.13 6.67
N LEU A 42 2.94 0.18 5.85
CA LEU A 42 2.95 1.04 4.66
C LEU A 42 3.17 2.50 5.05
N ALA A 43 2.56 2.96 6.14
CA ALA A 43 2.70 4.33 6.65
C ALA A 43 4.12 4.67 7.13
N ASP A 44 4.92 3.68 7.56
CA ASP A 44 6.31 3.93 7.98
C ASP A 44 7.23 4.27 6.77
N VAL A 45 6.84 3.84 5.57
CA VAL A 45 7.61 4.03 4.31
C VAL A 45 6.99 5.11 3.43
N HIS A 46 5.65 5.17 3.40
CA HIS A 46 4.87 6.13 2.63
C HIS A 46 4.10 7.04 3.59
N GLY A 47 4.73 8.13 4.04
CA GLY A 47 4.12 9.08 4.96
C GLY A 47 2.84 9.72 4.43
N GLY A 48 1.94 10.14 5.31
CA GLY A 48 0.59 10.60 4.97
C GLY A 48 -0.41 9.45 4.77
N LEU A 49 -0.05 8.22 5.14
CA LEU A 49 -0.97 7.08 5.23
C LEU A 49 -1.32 6.71 6.68
N GLU A 50 -0.81 7.45 7.66
CA GLU A 50 -1.08 7.23 9.07
C GLU A 50 -2.58 7.37 9.35
N GLY A 51 -3.19 6.30 9.86
CA GLY A 51 -4.64 6.27 10.12
C GLY A 51 -5.50 5.91 8.90
N ASP A 52 -4.98 6.03 7.68
CA ASP A 52 -5.67 5.59 6.46
C ASP A 52 -5.58 4.06 6.27
N THR A 53 -4.49 3.43 6.73
CA THR A 53 -4.31 1.98 6.62
C THR A 53 -3.36 1.40 7.66
N GLU A 54 -3.64 0.16 8.08
CA GLU A 54 -2.77 -0.66 8.93
C GLU A 54 -2.03 -1.76 8.15
N LEU A 55 -2.07 -1.71 6.82
CA LEU A 55 -1.43 -2.69 5.95
C LEU A 55 0.10 -2.69 6.12
N ARG A 56 0.69 -3.85 5.83
CA ARG A 56 2.13 -4.11 5.87
C ARG A 56 2.61 -4.72 4.56
N PHE A 57 3.89 -4.56 4.26
CA PHE A 57 4.57 -5.20 3.12
C PHE A 57 4.81 -6.69 3.32
#